data_AF-A0A5E7YF52-F1
#
_entry.id   AF-A0A5E7YF52-F1
#
_cell.length_a   1.000
_cell.length_b   1.000
_cell.length_c   1.000
_cell.angle_alpha   90.00
_cell.angle_beta   90.00
_cell.angle_gamma   90.00
#
_symmetry.space_group_name_H-M   'P 1'
#
loop_
_entity.id
_entity.type
_entity.pdbx_description
1 polymer ?
#
loop_
_entity_poly.entity_id
_entity_poly.type
_entity_poly.pdbx_seq_one_letter_code
_entity_poly.pdbx_strand_id
1 'polypeptide(L)'
;MMLAHHLSRPAGFALALMLVHPAPAPAADLSCNGLLETGQTMICSGFEPNWALELSCNGGMSANFIDAFSGDGIQTTPGSIAFASENPWQLETSHPVSGSIAYTPGGCTDESDAVRDFTFTPTAAPGLSEPFFPFCCRIR
;
A
#
# COMPACT_ATOMS: atom_id res chain seq x y z
N MET A 1 -8.81 79.06 -31.65
CA MET A 1 -7.82 78.87 -30.57
C MET A 1 -8.43 77.93 -29.54
N MET A 2 -7.66 76.92 -29.14
CA MET A 2 -7.93 75.88 -28.13
C MET A 2 -9.01 74.83 -28.44
N LEU A 3 -8.49 73.66 -28.85
CA LEU A 3 -9.11 72.34 -28.80
C LEU A 3 -9.34 71.89 -27.33
N ALA A 4 -10.18 70.84 -27.22
CA ALA A 4 -10.13 69.74 -26.25
C ALA A 4 -11.13 69.81 -25.07
N HIS A 5 -11.76 68.74 -24.58
CA HIS A 5 -11.68 67.30 -24.83
C HIS A 5 -13.08 66.66 -24.69
N HIS A 6 -13.40 65.70 -25.56
CA HIS A 6 -14.61 64.88 -25.50
C HIS A 6 -14.51 63.76 -24.44
N LEU A 7 -15.65 63.57 -23.76
CA LEU A 7 -16.22 62.35 -23.17
C LEU A 7 -15.34 61.45 -22.27
N SER A 8 -15.69 61.48 -20.98
CA SER A 8 -15.33 60.47 -19.98
C SER A 8 -16.43 59.40 -19.86
N ARG A 9 -16.08 58.15 -20.24
CA ARG A 9 -16.33 56.81 -19.64
C ARG A 9 -17.68 56.48 -18.93
N PRO A 10 -18.19 55.23 -19.02
CA PRO A 10 -17.57 54.06 -18.34
C PRO A 10 -17.52 52.78 -19.22
N ALA A 11 -16.41 52.04 -19.30
CA ALA A 11 -16.00 50.94 -18.42
C ALA A 11 -17.05 49.79 -18.30
N GLY A 12 -17.25 49.04 -19.38
CA GLY A 12 -17.94 47.75 -19.34
C GLY A 12 -16.97 46.61 -19.01
N PHE A 13 -17.15 45.97 -17.85
CA PHE A 13 -16.53 44.70 -17.49
C PHE A 13 -17.28 43.56 -18.19
N ALA A 14 -16.65 42.90 -19.16
CA ALA A 14 -17.16 41.65 -19.74
C ALA A 14 -16.42 40.47 -19.09
N LEU A 15 -17.14 39.72 -18.26
CA LEU A 15 -16.67 38.50 -17.61
C LEU A 15 -16.78 37.33 -18.61
N ALA A 16 -15.65 36.85 -19.12
CA ALA A 16 -15.59 35.68 -19.99
C ALA A 16 -15.69 34.39 -19.15
N LEU A 17 -16.78 33.64 -19.30
CA LEU A 17 -16.98 32.34 -18.67
C LEU A 17 -16.31 31.25 -19.54
N MET A 18 -15.06 30.91 -19.23
CA MET A 18 -14.39 29.74 -19.79
C MET A 18 -15.01 28.48 -19.18
N LEU A 19 -15.85 27.77 -19.94
CA LEU A 19 -16.29 26.40 -19.61
C LEU A 19 -15.10 25.45 -19.78
N VAL A 20 -14.32 25.27 -18.71
CA VAL A 20 -13.32 24.21 -18.61
C VAL A 20 -14.07 22.89 -18.52
N HIS A 21 -13.92 22.05 -19.53
CA HIS A 21 -14.39 20.67 -19.49
C HIS A 21 -13.57 19.94 -18.41
N PRO A 22 -14.18 19.33 -17.37
CA PRO A 22 -13.44 18.43 -16.50
C PRO A 22 -12.98 17.26 -17.37
N ALA A 23 -11.66 17.13 -17.52
CA ALA A 23 -11.08 15.90 -18.05
C ALA A 23 -11.59 14.72 -17.22
N PRO A 24 -11.89 13.56 -17.83
CA PRO A 24 -12.20 12.37 -17.07
C PRO A 24 -11.02 12.12 -16.12
N ALA A 25 -11.31 12.06 -14.82
CA ALA A 25 -10.33 11.58 -13.87
C ALA A 25 -9.87 10.19 -14.34
N PRO A 26 -8.56 9.89 -14.44
CA PRO A 26 -8.15 8.50 -14.55
C PRO A 26 -8.88 7.71 -13.47
N ALA A 27 -9.52 6.61 -13.86
CA ALA A 27 -10.11 5.65 -12.95
C ALA A 27 -9.13 5.43 -11.81
N ALA A 28 -9.59 5.53 -10.56
CA ALA A 28 -8.77 5.21 -9.40
C ALA A 28 -7.97 3.96 -9.75
N ASP A 29 -6.64 4.09 -9.79
CA ASP A 29 -5.76 2.94 -9.97
C ASP A 29 -6.18 2.03 -8.81
N LEU A 30 -6.94 0.97 -9.12
CA LEU A 30 -7.36 -0.05 -8.16
C LEU A 30 -6.12 -0.88 -7.90
N SER A 31 -5.11 -0.20 -7.37
CA SER A 31 -3.85 -0.70 -6.90
C SER A 31 -4.14 -1.90 -6.03
N CYS A 32 -3.36 -2.94 -6.21
CA CYS A 32 -3.63 -4.29 -5.75
C CYS A 32 -4.30 -4.40 -4.37
N ASN A 33 -5.64 -4.55 -4.39
CA ASN A 33 -6.50 -4.66 -3.21
C ASN A 33 -6.39 -3.45 -2.24
N GLY A 34 -6.06 -2.27 -2.76
CA GLY A 34 -5.83 -1.03 -2.01
C GLY A 34 -4.55 -1.00 -1.15
N LEU A 35 -3.77 -2.09 -1.11
CA LEU A 35 -2.61 -2.23 -0.22
C LEU A 35 -1.30 -1.75 -0.86
N LEU A 36 -1.09 -2.06 -2.15
CA LEU A 36 0.16 -1.78 -2.88
C LEU A 36 -0.13 -1.17 -4.25
N GLU A 37 0.66 -0.18 -4.63
CA GLU A 37 0.69 0.35 -5.99
C GLU A 37 1.32 -0.67 -6.96
N THR A 38 0.95 -0.57 -8.24
CA THR A 38 1.55 -1.44 -9.27
C THR A 38 3.06 -1.24 -9.33
N GLY A 39 3.79 -2.36 -9.26
CA GLY A 39 5.25 -2.41 -9.20
C GLY A 39 5.84 -2.43 -7.79
N GLN A 40 5.03 -2.25 -6.75
CA GLN A 40 5.50 -2.31 -5.36
C GLN A 40 5.54 -3.74 -4.81
N THR A 41 6.47 -3.94 -3.87
CA THR A 41 6.56 -5.13 -3.04
C THR A 41 6.50 -4.74 -1.58
N MET A 42 5.79 -5.51 -0.75
CA MET A 42 5.82 -5.42 0.70
C MET A 42 6.41 -6.69 1.30
N ILE A 43 7.26 -6.55 2.31
CA ILE A 43 7.80 -7.68 3.06
C ILE A 43 7.44 -7.51 4.54
N CYS A 44 6.79 -8.52 5.09
CA CYS A 44 6.51 -8.65 6.52
C CYS A 44 7.41 -9.76 7.06
N SER A 45 8.37 -9.42 7.92
CA SER A 45 9.37 -10.37 8.44
C SER A 45 9.02 -10.81 9.85
N GLY A 46 8.70 -12.09 10.02
CA GLY A 46 8.53 -12.74 11.32
C GLY A 46 9.88 -13.16 11.89
N PHE A 47 10.05 -13.00 13.20
CA PHE A 47 11.31 -13.30 13.88
C PHE A 47 11.37 -14.76 14.36
N GLU A 48 10.30 -15.26 14.97
CA GLU A 48 10.23 -16.64 15.46
C GLU A 48 8.92 -17.32 15.01
N PRO A 49 8.98 -18.25 14.03
CA PRO A 49 10.17 -18.62 13.24
C PRO A 49 10.61 -17.50 12.28
N ASN A 50 11.92 -17.46 11.97
CA ASN A 50 12.56 -16.65 10.93
C ASN A 50 11.99 -16.99 9.53
N TRP A 51 10.84 -16.42 9.20
CA TRP A 51 10.25 -16.46 7.87
C TRP A 51 9.74 -15.07 7.50
N ALA A 52 9.45 -14.86 6.21
CA ALA A 52 8.81 -13.63 5.77
C ALA A 52 7.70 -13.91 4.77
N LEU A 53 6.66 -13.08 4.82
CA LEU A 53 5.66 -12.97 3.77
C LEU A 53 6.05 -11.80 2.86
N GLU A 54 6.28 -12.10 1.59
CA GLU A 54 6.47 -11.08 0.56
C GLU A 54 5.21 -10.98 -0.30
N LEU A 55 4.69 -9.78 -0.44
CA LEU A 55 3.53 -9.45 -1.26
C LEU A 55 3.97 -8.58 -2.42
N SER A 56 3.55 -8.89 -3.63
CA SER A 56 3.92 -8.13 -4.83
C SER A 56 2.69 -7.76 -5.65
N CYS A 57 2.68 -6.53 -6.18
CA CYS A 57 1.65 -6.04 -7.08
C CYS A 57 2.17 -5.90 -8.51
N ASN A 58 1.83 -6.83 -9.39
CA ASN A 58 2.25 -6.79 -10.81
C ASN A 58 1.05 -6.99 -11.75
N GLY A 59 0.04 -6.11 -11.66
CA GLY A 59 -1.26 -6.27 -12.33
C GLY A 59 -2.22 -7.21 -11.60
N GLY A 60 -1.77 -7.80 -10.50
CA GLY A 60 -2.54 -8.60 -9.55
C GLY A 60 -1.69 -8.89 -8.30
N MET A 61 -2.33 -9.27 -7.20
CA MET A 61 -1.63 -9.64 -5.97
C MET A 61 -1.08 -11.06 -6.06
N SER A 62 0.18 -11.20 -5.68
CA SER A 62 0.83 -12.50 -5.42
C SER A 62 1.51 -12.48 -4.06
N ALA A 63 1.73 -13.66 -3.48
CA ALA A 63 2.47 -13.83 -2.25
C ALA A 63 3.61 -14.83 -2.42
N ASN A 64 4.77 -14.56 -1.83
CA ASN A 64 5.85 -15.53 -1.68
C ASN A 64 6.06 -15.81 -0.19
N PHE A 65 6.26 -17.08 0.14
CA PHE A 65 6.70 -17.49 1.47
C PHE A 65 8.22 -17.63 1.46
N ILE A 66 8.90 -16.88 2.32
CA ILE A 66 10.35 -16.91 2.46
C ILE A 66 10.69 -17.66 3.74
N ASP A 67 11.29 -18.84 3.60
CA ASP A 67 11.69 -19.70 4.70
C ASP A 67 13.21 -19.63 4.91
N ALA A 68 13.66 -19.32 6.13
CA ALA A 68 15.07 -19.40 6.50
C ALA A 68 15.42 -20.67 7.31
N PHE A 69 14.48 -21.59 7.53
CA PHE A 69 14.63 -22.78 8.38
C PHE A 69 14.88 -24.09 7.63
N SER A 70 14.59 -24.20 6.34
CA SER A 70 14.59 -25.51 5.64
C SER A 70 15.97 -26.17 5.46
N GLY A 71 17.05 -25.59 6.01
CA GLY A 71 18.39 -26.19 6.07
C GLY A 71 19.27 -25.97 4.83
N ASP A 72 18.67 -25.53 3.71
CA ASP A 72 19.36 -25.25 2.43
C ASP A 72 19.56 -23.74 2.17
N GLY A 73 19.54 -22.91 3.22
CA GLY A 73 19.56 -21.45 3.12
C GLY A 73 18.18 -20.82 3.00
N ILE A 74 18.11 -19.57 2.53
CA ILE A 74 16.84 -18.86 2.36
C ILE A 74 16.12 -19.39 1.12
N GLN A 75 14.97 -20.02 1.32
CA GLN A 75 14.10 -20.51 0.26
C GLN A 75 12.94 -19.56 0.03
N THR A 76 12.58 -19.33 -1.23
CA THR A 76 11.40 -18.53 -1.59
C THR A 76 10.45 -19.41 -2.37
N THR A 77 9.25 -19.63 -1.82
CA THR A 77 8.21 -20.46 -2.42
C THR A 77 7.07 -19.57 -2.92
N PRO A 78 6.83 -19.49 -4.23
CA PRO A 78 5.74 -18.70 -4.79
C PRO A 78 4.37 -19.26 -4.42
N GLY A 79 3.42 -18.37 -4.18
CA GLY A 79 2.05 -18.69 -3.80
C GLY A 79 1.03 -17.64 -4.26
N SER A 80 -0.22 -17.91 -3.92
CA SER A 80 -1.33 -16.97 -4.11
C SER A 80 -1.73 -16.32 -2.79
N ILE A 81 -2.50 -15.24 -2.91
CA ILE A 81 -3.09 -14.53 -1.77
C ILE A 81 -4.53 -14.19 -2.11
N ALA A 82 -5.40 -14.30 -1.11
CA ALA A 82 -6.77 -13.82 -1.14
C ALA A 82 -6.97 -12.84 0.01
N PHE A 83 -7.75 -11.79 -0.23
CA PHE A 83 -8.15 -10.83 0.79
C PHE A 83 -9.63 -11.00 1.11
N ALA A 84 -9.95 -11.07 2.40
CA ALA A 84 -11.33 -11.08 2.89
C ALA A 84 -11.85 -9.66 3.19
N SER A 85 -10.95 -8.70 3.43
CA SER A 85 -11.27 -7.29 3.64
C SER A 85 -10.05 -6.40 3.40
N GLU A 86 -10.23 -5.08 3.38
CA GLU A 86 -9.19 -4.07 3.07
C GLU A 86 -8.79 -3.18 4.27
N ASN A 87 -9.58 -3.14 5.35
CA ASN A 87 -9.24 -2.31 6.51
C ASN A 87 -9.67 -2.97 7.83
N PRO A 88 -8.76 -3.69 8.51
CA PRO A 88 -7.42 -4.08 8.04
C PRO A 88 -7.50 -5.08 6.87
N TRP A 89 -6.40 -5.24 6.13
CA TRP A 89 -6.29 -6.25 5.08
C TRP A 89 -6.22 -7.65 5.67
N GLN A 90 -7.36 -8.30 5.82
CA GLN A 90 -7.42 -9.71 6.23
C GLN A 90 -7.07 -10.59 5.04
N LEU A 91 -6.06 -11.44 5.20
CA LEU A 91 -5.49 -12.22 4.11
C LEU A 91 -5.27 -13.68 4.50
N GLU A 92 -5.33 -14.52 3.47
CA GLU A 92 -4.93 -15.93 3.51
C GLU A 92 -4.11 -16.22 2.26
N THR A 93 -3.02 -16.98 2.41
CA THR A 93 -2.16 -17.36 1.28
C THR A 93 -2.32 -18.84 0.93
N SER A 94 -1.78 -19.27 -0.21
CA SER A 94 -1.71 -20.71 -0.54
C SER A 94 -0.72 -21.49 0.32
N HIS A 95 0.14 -20.78 1.05
CA HIS A 95 0.90 -21.33 2.18
C HIS A 95 0.08 -21.09 3.45
N PRO A 96 0.22 -21.88 4.52
CA PRO A 96 -0.63 -21.73 5.70
C PRO A 96 -0.26 -20.50 6.56
N VAL A 97 0.02 -19.36 5.92
CA VAL A 97 0.12 -18.03 6.48
C VAL A 97 -1.22 -17.33 6.30
N SER A 98 -1.83 -16.93 7.40
CA SER A 98 -3.03 -16.09 7.45
C SER A 98 -2.87 -15.01 8.52
N GLY A 99 -3.59 -13.91 8.37
CA GLY A 99 -3.55 -12.82 9.34
C GLY A 99 -4.16 -11.54 8.82
N SER A 100 -3.76 -10.42 9.42
CA SER A 100 -4.19 -9.09 8.99
C SER A 100 -3.03 -8.11 8.90
N ILE A 101 -3.02 -7.29 7.85
CA ILE A 101 -2.12 -6.12 7.74
C ILE A 101 -2.94 -4.88 8.08
N ALA A 102 -2.43 -4.05 8.99
CA ALA A 102 -3.02 -2.76 9.31
C ALA A 102 -2.05 -1.63 8.96
N TYR A 103 -2.57 -0.53 8.43
CA TYR A 103 -1.82 0.72 8.32
C TYR A 103 -1.77 1.37 9.70
N THR A 104 -0.58 1.34 10.30
CA THR A 104 -0.24 1.88 11.61
C THR A 104 0.93 2.84 11.45
N PRO A 105 0.69 4.07 10.94
CA PRO A 105 1.77 5.01 10.65
C PRO A 105 2.59 5.32 11.91
N GLY A 106 3.90 5.07 11.82
CA GLY A 106 4.80 5.17 12.97
C GLY A 106 4.56 4.18 14.12
N GLY A 107 3.71 3.17 13.92
CA GLY A 107 3.19 2.31 14.98
C GLY A 107 3.94 1.00 15.20
N CYS A 108 4.88 0.68 14.31
CA CYS A 108 5.67 -0.55 14.40
C CYS A 108 7.16 -0.25 14.34
N THR A 109 7.93 -0.76 15.30
CA THR A 109 9.40 -0.66 15.30
C THR A 109 9.98 -2.05 15.09
N ASP A 110 10.79 -2.23 14.06
CA ASP A 110 11.47 -3.51 13.79
C ASP A 110 12.75 -3.65 14.64
N GLU A 111 13.36 -4.85 14.64
CA GLU A 111 14.59 -5.17 15.39
C GLU A 111 15.81 -4.31 15.05
N SER A 112 15.76 -3.54 13.96
CA SER A 112 16.79 -2.57 13.58
C SER A 112 16.50 -1.15 14.06
N ASP A 113 15.56 -1.01 14.99
CA ASP A 113 15.00 0.27 15.49
C ASP A 113 14.33 1.11 14.38
N ALA A 114 14.05 0.51 13.22
CA ALA A 114 13.42 1.23 12.13
C ALA A 114 11.90 1.23 12.31
N VAL A 115 11.34 2.45 12.29
CA VAL A 115 9.90 2.67 12.39
C VAL A 115 9.24 2.43 11.04
N ARG A 116 8.15 1.67 11.04
CA ARG A 116 7.37 1.25 9.87
C ARG A 116 5.90 1.62 10.04
N ASP A 117 5.25 1.79 8.91
CA ASP A 117 3.85 2.23 8.85
C ASP A 117 2.86 1.07 8.76
N PHE A 118 3.33 -0.17 8.66
CA PHE A 118 2.46 -1.33 8.50
C PHE A 118 2.82 -2.41 9.51
N THR A 119 1.79 -2.99 10.13
CA THR A 119 1.91 -4.07 11.09
C THR A 119 1.14 -5.28 10.58
N PHE A 120 1.78 -6.45 10.55
CA PHE A 120 1.11 -7.72 10.31
C PHE A 120 0.86 -8.45 11.62
N THR A 121 -0.37 -8.91 11.82
CA THR A 121 -0.77 -9.76 12.95
C THR A 121 -1.11 -11.15 12.41
N PRO A 122 -0.25 -12.16 12.60
CA PRO A 122 -0.52 -13.52 12.14
C PRO A 122 -1.65 -14.19 12.95
N THR A 123 -2.42 -15.03 12.26
CA THR A 123 -3.39 -15.97 12.84
C THR A 123 -3.04 -17.43 12.55
N ALA A 124 -2.19 -17.67 11.56
CA ALA A 124 -1.53 -18.95 11.32
C ALA A 124 -0.25 -18.71 10.52
N ALA A 125 0.77 -19.53 10.74
CA ALA A 125 1.96 -19.63 9.90
C ALA A 125 2.69 -20.94 10.18
N PRO A 126 3.46 -21.49 9.22
CA PRO A 126 4.32 -22.65 9.46
C PRO A 126 5.23 -22.43 10.67
N GLY A 127 5.24 -23.38 11.62
CA GLY A 127 6.14 -23.35 12.77
C GLY A 127 5.85 -22.29 13.84
N LEU A 128 4.80 -21.47 13.68
CA LEU A 128 4.36 -20.55 14.73
C LEU A 128 3.45 -21.28 15.71
N SER A 129 3.85 -21.29 16.99
CA SER A 129 3.01 -21.69 18.11
C SER A 129 2.43 -20.46 18.78
N GLU A 130 1.18 -20.54 19.21
CA GLU A 130 0.56 -19.47 19.99
C GLU A 130 1.36 -19.18 21.27
N PRO A 131 1.40 -17.91 21.73
CA PRO A 131 0.73 -16.73 21.17
C PRO A 131 1.43 -16.13 19.94
N PHE A 132 0.64 -15.66 18.98
CA PHE A 132 1.14 -14.98 17.78
C PHE A 132 1.47 -13.51 18.07
N PHE A 133 2.69 -13.08 17.76
CA PHE A 133 3.12 -11.69 17.95
C PHE A 133 3.10 -10.93 16.62
N PRO A 134 2.63 -9.67 16.63
CA PRO A 134 2.65 -8.83 15.45
C PRO A 134 4.08 -8.42 15.10
N PHE A 135 4.34 -8.20 13.81
CA PHE A 135 5.64 -7.73 13.31
C PHE A 135 5.49 -6.76 12.15
N CYS A 136 6.54 -5.99 11.88
CA CYS A 136 6.48 -4.89 10.94
C CYS A 136 6.57 -5.34 9.49
N CYS A 137 5.84 -4.65 8.63
CA CYS A 137 5.97 -4.75 7.19
C CYS A 137 6.64 -3.48 6.63
N ARG A 138 7.39 -3.65 5.54
CA ARG A 138 7.96 -2.52 4.78
C ARG A 138 7.62 -2.66 3.31
N ILE A 139 7.32 -1.54 2.67
CA ILE A 139 7.25 -1.42 1.21
C ILE A 139 8.67 -1.21 0.67
N ARG A 140 8.98 -1.82 -0.46
CA ARG A 140 10.24 -1.68 -1.21
C ARG A 140 9.99 -1.09 -2.59
#